data_AF-A0A4Z2FZD7-F1
#
_entry.id   AF-A0A4Z2FZD7-F1
#
_cell.length_a   1.000
_cell.length_b   1.000
_cell.length_c   1.000
_cell.angle_alpha   90.00
_cell.angle_beta   90.00
_cell.angle_gamma   90.00
#
_symmetry.space_group_name_H-M   'P 1'
#
loop_
_entity.id
_entity.type
_entity.pdbx_description
1 polymer ?
#
loop_
_entity_poly.entity_id
_entity_poly.type
_entity_poly.pdbx_seq_one_letter_code
_entity_poly.pdbx_strand_id
1 'polypeptide(L)'
;MNAEHEPVEGARPMPCCLCSQEEQNIKPQYFTFRWLTLLLSQEFLLPDVIRIWDTLFSDQDRFHFLILVCCAMLILIRDNLLAGDFTVNMRLLQHYPISDVHTILIKARDLQDHS
;
A
#
# COMPACT_ATOMS: atom_id res chain seq x y z
N MET A 1 -22.01 -27.76 24.26
CA MET A 1 -22.65 -26.52 23.77
C MET A 1 -21.63 -25.40 23.97
N ASN A 2 -20.48 -25.54 23.31
CA ASN A 2 -20.15 -24.96 21.99
C ASN A 2 -19.96 -23.44 22.16
N ALA A 3 -18.80 -22.85 21.92
CA ALA A 3 -17.96 -23.07 20.75
C ALA A 3 -16.46 -23.15 21.09
N GLU A 4 -15.80 -24.08 20.42
CA GLU A 4 -14.37 -24.12 20.22
C GLU A 4 -13.93 -22.92 19.36
N HIS A 5 -12.79 -22.35 19.75
CA HIS A 5 -11.66 -21.99 18.90
C HIS A 5 -11.94 -21.46 17.47
N GLU A 6 -11.69 -20.16 17.27
CA GLU A 6 -11.15 -19.65 16.00
C GLU A 6 -9.80 -18.99 16.33
N PRO A 7 -8.67 -19.67 16.08
CA PRO A 7 -7.37 -19.02 16.13
C PRO A 7 -7.29 -18.08 14.92
N VAL A 8 -6.75 -16.88 15.13
CA VAL A 8 -6.56 -15.89 14.07
C VAL A 8 -5.44 -16.39 13.14
N GLU A 9 -5.79 -17.32 12.24
CA GLU A 9 -4.95 -17.85 11.19
C GLU A 9 -4.74 -16.78 10.12
N GLY A 10 -3.48 -16.54 9.75
CA GLY A 10 -3.15 -15.78 8.54
C GLY A 10 -2.39 -14.47 8.75
N ALA A 11 -1.58 -14.34 9.80
CA ALA A 11 -0.49 -13.36 9.79
C ALA A 11 0.55 -13.77 8.72
N ARG A 12 0.23 -13.56 7.43
CA ARG A 12 1.23 -13.60 6.37
C ARG A 12 2.32 -12.59 6.74
N PRO A 13 3.60 -12.91 6.56
CA PRO A 13 4.67 -11.97 6.84
C PRO A 13 4.37 -10.68 6.07
N MET A 14 4.21 -9.58 6.82
CA MET A 14 4.05 -8.26 6.23
C MET A 14 5.28 -8.00 5.35
N PRO A 15 5.11 -7.56 4.09
CA PRO A 15 6.25 -7.36 3.20
C PRO A 15 7.29 -6.47 3.87
N CYS A 16 8.57 -6.89 3.80
CA CYS A 16 9.70 -6.30 4.55
C CYS A 16 9.80 -4.76 4.44
N CYS A 17 9.23 -4.17 3.38
CA CYS A 17 9.18 -2.72 3.15
C CYS A 17 8.38 -1.95 4.22
N LEU A 18 7.37 -2.57 4.85
CA LEU A 18 6.62 -1.96 5.96
C LEU A 18 7.47 -1.86 7.24
N CYS A 19 8.41 -2.78 7.43
CA CYS A 19 9.29 -2.80 8.59
C CYS A 19 10.28 -1.61 8.56
N SER A 20 10.73 -1.17 7.38
CA SER A 20 11.60 0.00 7.23
C SER A 20 10.93 1.35 7.58
N GLN A 21 9.58 1.43 7.59
CA GLN A 21 8.88 2.67 7.98
C GLN A 21 8.82 2.88 9.49
N GLU A 22 9.01 1.83 10.28
CA GLU A 22 9.01 1.90 11.75
C GLU A 22 10.19 2.76 12.26
N GLU A 23 11.27 2.82 11.48
CA GLU A 23 12.48 3.60 11.78
C GLU A 23 12.30 5.11 11.56
N GLN A 24 11.27 5.53 10.80
CA GLN A 24 10.97 6.94 10.50
C GLN A 24 9.90 7.55 11.42
N ASN A 25 9.42 6.82 12.44
CA ASN A 25 8.33 7.26 13.36
C ASN A 25 7.00 7.62 12.64
N ILE A 26 6.88 7.33 11.34
CA ILE A 26 5.64 7.47 10.59
C ILE A 26 4.85 6.18 10.80
N LYS A 27 3.93 6.20 11.77
CA LYS A 27 3.12 5.01 12.03
C LYS A 27 2.23 4.72 10.81
N PRO A 28 2.30 3.51 10.22
CA PRO A 28 1.51 3.14 9.04
C PRO A 28 0.01 3.40 9.22
N GLN A 29 -0.49 3.26 10.45
CA GLN A 29 -1.88 3.54 10.84
C GLN A 29 -2.42 4.93 10.45
N TYR A 30 -1.57 5.94 10.23
CA TYR A 30 -2.02 7.29 9.86
C TYR A 30 -2.48 7.39 8.39
N PHE A 31 -1.94 6.58 7.48
CA PHE A 31 -2.27 6.66 6.05
C PHE A 31 -2.82 5.34 5.49
N THR A 32 -2.34 4.19 6.00
CA THR A 32 -2.72 2.86 5.51
C THR A 32 -4.20 2.57 5.69
N PHE A 33 -4.82 3.00 6.79
CA PHE A 33 -6.26 2.77 7.01
C PHE A 33 -7.11 3.47 5.96
N ARG A 34 -6.83 4.75 5.67
CA ARG A 34 -7.55 5.53 4.66
C ARG A 34 -7.38 4.93 3.26
N TRP A 35 -6.16 4.51 2.91
CA TRP A 35 -5.88 3.91 1.60
C TRP A 35 -6.55 2.55 1.40
N LEU A 36 -6.55 1.70 2.43
CA LEU A 36 -7.22 0.39 2.38
C LEU A 36 -8.75 0.53 2.35
N THR A 37 -9.33 1.36 3.22
CA THR A 37 -10.79 1.54 3.30
C THR A 37 -11.36 2.19 2.04
N LEU A 38 -10.59 3.07 1.39
CA LEU A 38 -11.04 3.78 0.20
C LEU A 38 -10.47 3.21 -1.11
N LEU A 39 -9.72 2.10 -1.06
CA LEU A 39 -9.11 1.46 -2.23
C LEU A 39 -8.40 2.47 -3.16
N LEU A 40 -7.68 3.43 -2.57
CA LEU A 40 -6.96 4.52 -3.25
C LEU A 40 -7.83 5.47 -4.10
N SER A 41 -9.16 5.40 -4.00
CA SER A 41 -10.09 6.21 -4.81
C SER A 41 -10.02 7.73 -4.58
N GLN A 42 -9.47 8.17 -3.45
CA GLN A 42 -9.25 9.60 -3.17
C GLN A 42 -7.89 10.13 -3.64
N GLU A 43 -6.95 9.24 -3.96
CA GLU A 43 -5.58 9.62 -4.30
C GLU A 43 -5.38 9.67 -5.83
N PHE A 44 -6.23 9.00 -6.60
CA PHE A 44 -6.13 8.93 -8.06
C PHE A 44 -7.44 9.34 -8.75
N LEU A 45 -7.35 9.70 -10.04
CA LEU A 45 -8.52 9.97 -10.87
C LEU A 45 -9.30 8.67 -11.13
N LEU A 46 -10.62 8.77 -11.30
CA LEU A 46 -11.50 7.63 -11.57
C LEU A 46 -10.96 6.61 -12.62
N PRO A 47 -10.47 7.01 -13.82
CA PRO A 47 -9.92 6.05 -14.77
C PRO A 47 -8.72 5.25 -14.24
N ASP A 48 -7.89 5.88 -13.42
CA ASP A 48 -6.71 5.26 -12.82
C ASP A 48 -7.09 4.33 -11.68
N VAL A 49 -8.05 4.75 -10.85
CA VAL A 49 -8.63 3.91 -9.79
C VAL A 49 -9.26 2.65 -10.39
N ILE A 50 -10.01 2.78 -11.49
CA ILE A 50 -10.62 1.64 -12.18
C ILE A 50 -9.55 0.67 -12.69
N ARG A 51 -8.40 1.14 -13.19
CA ARG A 51 -7.29 0.27 -13.60
C ARG A 51 -6.65 -0.50 -12.44
N ILE A 52 -6.47 0.17 -11.30
CA ILE A 52 -6.00 -0.49 -10.07
C ILE A 52 -7.01 -1.57 -9.68
N TRP A 53 -8.31 -1.23 -9.70
CA TRP A 53 -9.38 -2.15 -9.34
C TRP A 53 -9.49 -3.33 -10.30
N ASP A 54 -9.33 -3.11 -11.60
CA ASP A 54 -9.32 -4.17 -12.61
C ASP A 54 -8.23 -5.21 -12.31
N THR A 55 -7.02 -4.73 -12.02
CA THR A 55 -5.88 -5.59 -11.63
C THR A 55 -6.12 -6.27 -10.28
N LEU A 56 -6.65 -5.52 -9.32
CA LEU A 56 -6.91 -5.96 -7.95
C LEU A 56 -7.97 -7.07 -7.88
N PHE A 57 -9.09 -6.89 -8.60
CA PHE A 57 -10.19 -7.86 -8.62
C PHE A 57 -9.88 -9.06 -9.52
N SER A 58 -8.96 -8.91 -10.49
CA SER A 58 -8.44 -10.03 -11.25
C SER A 58 -7.52 -10.95 -10.42
N ASP A 59 -6.96 -10.46 -9.32
CA ASP A 59 -6.09 -11.25 -8.45
C ASP A 59 -6.90 -12.04 -7.41
N GLN A 60 -6.52 -13.31 -7.19
CA GLN A 60 -7.13 -14.18 -6.18
C GLN A 60 -6.89 -13.61 -4.77
N ASP A 61 -5.71 -13.02 -4.55
CA ASP A 61 -5.26 -12.48 -3.28
C ASP A 61 -5.33 -10.94 -3.26
N ARG A 62 -6.50 -10.40 -3.62
CA ARG A 62 -6.75 -8.94 -3.73
C ARG A 62 -6.24 -8.12 -2.55
N PHE A 63 -6.45 -8.56 -1.31
CA PHE A 63 -6.00 -7.80 -0.14
C PHE A 63 -4.48 -7.77 -0.02
N HIS A 64 -3.81 -8.86 -0.38
CA HIS A 64 -2.36 -8.92 -0.40
C HIS A 64 -1.81 -8.04 -1.54
N PHE A 65 -2.41 -8.13 -2.74
CA PHE A 65 -2.02 -7.28 -3.86
C PHE A 65 -2.22 -5.79 -3.55
N LEU A 66 -3.29 -5.41 -2.85
CA LEU A 66 -3.50 -4.04 -2.39
C LEU A 66 -2.36 -3.56 -1.48
N ILE A 67 -1.92 -4.41 -0.55
CA ILE A 67 -0.77 -4.11 0.31
C ILE A 67 0.48 -3.91 -0.54
N LEU A 68 0.73 -4.77 -1.53
CA LEU A 68 1.86 -4.63 -2.45
C LEU A 68 1.79 -3.34 -3.27
N VAL A 69 0.61 -2.92 -3.72
CA VAL A 69 0.38 -1.63 -4.38
C VAL A 69 0.71 -0.47 -3.44
N CYS A 70 0.25 -0.51 -2.18
CA CYS A 70 0.61 0.49 -1.19
C CYS A 70 2.13 0.52 -0.92
N CYS A 71 2.78 -0.65 -0.82
CA CYS A 71 4.22 -0.75 -0.68
C CYS A 71 4.96 -0.18 -1.89
N ALA A 72 4.52 -0.50 -3.11
CA ALA A 72 5.05 0.06 -4.34
C ALA A 72 4.94 1.59 -4.34
N MET A 73 3.80 2.14 -3.93
CA MET A 73 3.62 3.59 -3.82
C MET A 73 4.65 4.21 -2.87
N LEU A 74 4.87 3.60 -1.71
CA LEU A 74 5.84 4.07 -0.72
C LEU A 74 7.28 3.98 -1.22
N ILE A 75 7.64 2.90 -1.91
CA ILE A 75 8.97 2.71 -2.48
C ILE A 75 9.26 3.78 -3.55
N LEU A 76 8.29 4.10 -4.40
CA LEU A 76 8.44 5.12 -5.43
C LEU A 76 8.68 6.53 -4.85
N ILE A 77 8.08 6.83 -3.70
CA ILE A 77 8.34 8.10 -2.99
C ILE A 77 9.44 7.99 -1.93
N ARG A 78 10.07 6.82 -1.73
CA ARG A 78 11.07 6.59 -0.68
C ARG A 78 12.21 7.59 -0.76
N ASP A 79 12.71 7.87 -1.96
CA ASP A 79 13.83 8.78 -2.11
C ASP A 79 13.42 10.23 -1.77
N ASN A 80 12.14 10.60 -1.98
CA ASN A 80 11.58 11.86 -1.50
C ASN A 80 11.35 11.85 0.02
N LEU A 81 10.94 10.70 0.59
CA LEU A 81 10.76 10.52 2.03
C LEU A 81 12.07 10.63 2.79
N LEU A 82 13.16 10.09 2.23
CA LEU A 82 14.50 10.17 2.81
C LEU A 82 15.12 11.58 2.69
N ALA A 83 14.71 12.34 1.68
CA ALA A 83 15.17 13.72 1.48
C ALA A 83 14.33 14.76 2.25
N GLY A 84 13.09 14.42 2.62
CA GLY A 84 12.13 15.34 3.24
C GLY A 84 12.02 15.21 4.76
N ASP A 85 11.74 16.32 5.44
CA ASP A 85 11.36 16.32 6.85
C ASP A 85 9.95 15.74 7.07
N PHE A 86 9.62 15.38 8.32
CA PHE A 86 8.32 14.80 8.71
C PHE A 86 7.11 15.54 8.10
N THR A 87 7.10 16.87 8.09
CA THR A 87 6.02 17.68 7.52
C THR A 87 5.90 17.53 6.00
N VAL A 88 7.02 17.44 5.28
CA VAL A 88 7.05 17.21 3.82
C VAL A 88 6.56 15.81 3.51
N ASN A 89 7.03 14.82 4.27
CA ASN A 89 6.63 13.42 4.13
C ASN A 89 5.14 13.23 4.37
N MET A 90 4.59 13.88 5.40
CA MET A 90 3.16 13.83 5.69
C MET A 90 2.34 14.52 4.59
N ARG A 91 2.83 15.62 4.01
CA ARG A 91 2.16 16.28 2.87
C ARG A 91 2.21 15.42 1.61
N LEU A 92 3.34 14.77 1.31
CA LEU A 92 3.49 13.84 0.18
C LEU A 92 2.57 12.63 0.29
N LEU A 93 2.40 12.08 1.50
CA LEU A 93 1.47 10.98 1.76
C LEU A 93 0.00 11.41 1.66
N GLN A 94 -0.31 12.68 1.93
CA GLN A 94 -1.67 13.22 1.80
C GLN A 94 -2.01 13.72 0.39
N HIS A 95 -1.00 14.12 -0.38
CA HIS A 95 -1.11 14.63 -1.75
C HIS A 95 -0.07 13.93 -2.61
N TYR A 96 -0.38 12.70 -3.00
CA TYR A 96 0.54 11.84 -3.73
C TYR A 96 0.86 12.43 -5.13
N PRO A 97 2.13 12.76 -5.44
CA PRO A 97 2.47 13.53 -6.64
C PRO A 97 2.60 12.68 -7.92
N ILE A 98 2.45 11.36 -7.83
CA ILE A 98 2.68 10.45 -8.97
C ILE A 98 1.39 10.26 -9.76
N SER A 99 1.45 10.57 -11.05
CA SER A 99 0.33 10.43 -11.98
C SER A 99 0.29 9.09 -12.72
N ASP A 100 1.36 8.28 -12.67
CA ASP A 100 1.41 7.04 -13.46
C ASP A 100 1.13 5.79 -12.61
N VAL A 101 -0.15 5.40 -12.60
CA VAL A 101 -0.62 4.15 -12.01
C VAL A 101 0.01 2.93 -12.64
N HIS A 102 0.40 2.98 -13.91
CA HIS A 102 1.03 1.84 -14.58
C HIS A 102 2.36 1.49 -13.93
N THR A 103 3.19 2.51 -13.63
CA THR A 103 4.46 2.33 -12.91
C THR A 103 4.25 1.73 -11.52
N ILE A 104 3.21 2.15 -10.79
CA ILE A 104 2.86 1.59 -9.48
C ILE A 104 2.48 0.10 -9.60
N LEU A 105 1.62 -0.25 -10.55
CA LEU A 105 1.16 -1.62 -10.76
C LEU A 105 2.29 -2.55 -11.21
N ILE A 106 3.18 -2.09 -12.11
CA ILE A 106 4.38 -2.85 -12.50
C ILE A 106 5.24 -3.12 -11.27
N LYS A 107 5.48 -2.10 -10.45
CA LYS A 107 6.30 -2.24 -9.24
C LYS A 107 5.65 -3.16 -8.22
N ALA A 108 4.32 -3.13 -8.08
CA ALA A 108 3.59 -4.03 -7.20
C ALA A 108 3.67 -5.49 -7.65
N ARG A 109 3.59 -5.75 -8.96
CA ARG A 109 3.77 -7.08 -9.55
C ARG A 109 5.20 -7.60 -9.38
N ASP A 110 6.20 -6.75 -9.59
CA ASP A 110 7.61 -7.07 -9.33
C ASP A 110 7.82 -7.50 -7.87
N LEU A 111 7.20 -6.79 -6.91
CA LEU A 111 7.22 -7.19 -5.50
C LEU A 111 6.48 -8.50 -5.24
N GLN A 112 5.42 -8.80 -5.99
CA GLN A 112 4.66 -10.04 -5.85
C GLN A 112 5.47 -11.26 -6.30
N ASP A 113 6.23 -11.14 -7.39
CA ASP A 113 7.06 -12.22 -7.94
C ASP A 113 8.30 -12.52 -7.08
N HIS A 114 8.73 -11.55 -6.27
CA HIS A 114 9.90 -11.63 -5.39
C HIS A 114 9.59 -11.97 -3.92
N SER A 115 8.33 -12.25 -3.58
CA SER A 115 7.85 -12.41 -2.19
C SER A 115 7.35 -13.80 -1.84
#